data_AF-A0A6V8HTA5-F1
#
_entry.id   AF-A0A6V8HTA5-F1
#
_cell.length_a   1.000
_cell.length_b   1.000
_cell.length_c   1.000
_cell.angle_alpha   90.00
_cell.angle_beta   90.00
_cell.angle_gamma   90.00
#
_symmetry.space_group_name_H-M   'P 1'
#
loop_
_entity.id
_entity.type
_entity.pdbx_description
1 polymer ?
#
loop_
_entity_poly.entity_id
_entity_poly.type
_entity_poly.pdbx_seq_one_letter_code
_entity_poly.pdbx_strand_id
1 'polypeptide(L)'
;MAPRGRGGKFSKPTRGGGKHFSRDVQPLDKDGNPLGMWRDPEDEPSSEEDDDSSEEEESSDDDGAPGPSKVAPEEMTREQRKAAAKAKKEAAIRKRNQVVAQPDAAPPKKPKNTEQLSRREREALEAQQARERYMKLHMEGKTDEARADMERLRLVRERREAEKARREAEKEEREAQQKARQDEITEREKKLREAALGKSAKGGRKAAKK
;
A
#
# COMPACT_ATOMS: atom_id res chain seq x y z
N MET A 1 -51.66 31.65 39.14
CA MET A 1 -52.38 31.05 37.99
C MET A 1 -51.35 30.76 36.91
N ALA A 2 -51.02 29.50 36.64
CA ALA A 2 -50.00 29.13 35.65
C ALA A 2 -50.44 29.51 34.22
N PRO A 3 -49.55 30.08 33.36
CA PRO A 3 -49.87 30.20 31.94
C PRO A 3 -49.81 28.79 31.33
N ARG A 4 -50.99 28.32 30.94
CA ARG A 4 -51.24 27.03 30.30
C ARG A 4 -50.35 26.88 29.06
N GLY A 5 -49.37 25.97 29.13
CA GLY A 5 -48.50 25.63 28.01
C GLY A 5 -49.34 25.16 26.81
N ARG A 6 -49.25 25.90 25.69
CA ARG A 6 -49.66 25.37 24.39
C ARG A 6 -48.65 24.32 23.95
N GLY A 7 -48.84 23.09 24.42
CA GLY A 7 -48.22 21.88 23.87
C GLY A 7 -48.79 21.58 22.47
N GLY A 8 -48.63 22.51 21.53
CA GLY A 8 -49.08 22.37 20.15
C GLY A 8 -47.92 21.94 19.27
N LYS A 9 -47.86 20.65 18.91
CA LYS A 9 -47.24 20.01 17.71
C LYS A 9 -45.85 20.45 17.18
N PHE A 10 -45.20 21.45 17.77
CA PHE A 10 -43.93 22.05 17.38
C PHE A 10 -42.86 21.96 18.48
N SER A 11 -43.21 21.47 19.67
CA SER A 11 -42.27 21.15 20.76
C SER A 11 -42.08 19.64 20.87
N LYS A 12 -41.59 19.01 19.81
CA LYS A 12 -41.07 17.63 19.95
C LYS A 12 -39.80 17.73 20.79
N PRO A 13 -39.58 16.87 21.80
CA PRO A 13 -38.26 16.77 22.40
C PRO A 13 -37.31 16.39 21.27
N THR A 14 -36.36 17.27 20.94
CA THR A 14 -35.25 16.94 20.04
C THR A 14 -34.41 15.91 20.77
N ARG A 15 -34.78 14.63 20.64
CA ARG A 15 -33.93 13.52 21.03
C ARG A 15 -32.66 13.68 20.21
N GLY A 16 -31.54 13.86 20.92
CA GLY A 16 -30.30 14.42 20.42
C GLY A 16 -29.94 13.97 19.00
N GLY A 17 -29.51 14.94 18.19
CA GLY A 17 -28.91 14.67 16.89
C GLY A 17 -27.88 13.56 17.04
N GLY A 18 -28.07 12.50 16.27
CA GLY A 18 -27.28 11.28 16.40
C GLY A 18 -25.79 11.57 16.31
N LYS A 19 -25.01 10.88 17.14
CA LYS A 19 -23.55 10.91 17.03
C LYS A 19 -23.18 10.44 15.62
N HIS A 20 -22.53 11.30 14.84
CA HIS A 20 -22.11 10.99 13.48
C HIS A 20 -20.82 10.17 13.53
N PHE A 21 -20.93 8.86 13.75
CA PHE A 21 -19.80 7.93 13.73
C PHE A 21 -19.13 7.80 12.36
N SER A 22 -19.65 8.47 11.32
CA SER A 22 -19.14 8.44 9.96
C SER A 22 -18.47 9.75 9.53
N ARG A 23 -18.48 10.80 10.36
CA ARG A 23 -17.99 12.13 9.97
C ARG A 23 -16.53 12.37 10.34
N ASP A 24 -16.02 11.64 11.33
CA ASP A 24 -14.65 11.72 11.84
C ASP A 24 -13.98 10.32 11.90
N VAL A 25 -14.26 9.47 10.89
CA VAL A 25 -13.66 8.12 10.81
C VAL A 25 -12.21 8.19 10.32
N GLN A 26 -11.89 9.22 9.53
CA GLN A 26 -10.54 9.42 9.03
C GLN A 26 -9.75 10.26 10.03
N PRO A 27 -8.49 9.88 10.34
CA PRO A 27 -7.62 10.75 11.12
C PRO A 27 -7.51 12.09 10.40
N LEU A 28 -7.56 13.19 11.16
CA LEU A 28 -7.49 14.56 10.66
C LEU A 28 -6.14 15.17 11.04
N ASP A 29 -5.59 15.99 10.14
CA ASP A 29 -4.37 16.75 10.39
C ASP A 29 -4.62 17.88 11.39
N LYS A 30 -3.56 18.52 11.86
CA LYS A 30 -3.64 19.76 12.68
C LYS A 30 -4.50 20.86 12.01
N ASP A 31 -4.61 20.82 10.68
CA ASP A 31 -5.40 21.74 9.87
C ASP A 31 -6.82 21.23 9.52
N GLY A 32 -7.23 20.05 10.03
CA GLY A 32 -8.58 19.51 9.83
C GLY A 32 -8.84 18.89 8.45
N ASN A 33 -7.79 18.54 7.70
CA ASN A 33 -7.90 17.78 6.45
C ASN A 33 -7.84 16.26 6.71
N PRO A 34 -8.57 15.43 5.95
CA PRO A 34 -8.54 13.98 6.12
C PRO A 34 -7.18 13.40 5.69
N LEU A 35 -6.50 12.70 6.60
CA LEU A 35 -5.36 11.85 6.25
C LEU A 35 -5.88 10.61 5.53
N GLY A 36 -5.49 10.45 4.27
CA GLY A 36 -5.68 9.18 3.56
C GLY A 36 -4.64 8.16 4.01
N MET A 37 -5.04 6.90 4.19
CA MET A 37 -4.16 5.77 4.56
C MET A 37 -3.04 5.46 3.55
N TRP A 38 -2.95 6.21 2.45
CA TRP A 38 -1.94 6.07 1.39
C TRP A 38 -1.02 7.30 1.30
N ARG A 39 -1.13 8.26 2.24
CA ARG A 39 -0.19 9.37 2.34
C ARG A 39 1.10 8.88 3.00
N ASP A 40 2.23 9.25 2.42
CA ASP A 40 3.55 8.90 2.92
C ASP A 40 3.83 9.72 4.20
N PRO A 41 4.21 9.11 5.34
CA PRO A 41 4.46 9.82 6.59
C PRO A 41 5.61 10.84 6.50
N GLU A 42 6.40 10.83 5.43
CA GLU A 42 7.48 11.80 5.15
C GLU A 42 6.99 13.18 4.67
N ASP A 43 5.72 13.33 4.28
CA ASP A 43 5.13 14.62 3.84
C ASP A 43 4.59 15.49 5.02
N GLU A 44 4.73 15.05 6.27
CA GLU A 44 4.48 15.86 7.47
C GLU A 44 5.64 16.86 7.71
N PRO A 45 5.37 18.15 8.02
CA PRO A 45 6.44 19.08 8.37
C PRO A 45 7.11 18.67 9.69
N SER A 46 8.38 18.26 9.59
CA SER A 46 9.31 17.90 10.68
C SER A 46 9.09 18.70 11.96
N SER A 47 8.66 18.01 13.02
CA SER A 47 8.85 18.42 14.40
C SER A 47 9.71 17.35 15.07
N GLU A 48 10.99 17.65 15.17
CA GLU A 48 12.04 16.92 15.87
C GLU A 48 11.65 16.43 17.29
N GLU A 49 12.24 15.27 17.66
CA GLU A 49 12.41 14.61 18.98
C GLU A 49 11.40 13.53 19.45
N ASP A 50 11.90 12.28 19.37
CA ASP A 50 11.91 11.19 20.37
C ASP A 50 10.90 10.01 20.33
N ASP A 51 11.52 8.81 20.24
CA ASP A 51 11.24 7.50 20.86
C ASP A 51 10.13 6.53 20.36
N ASP A 52 10.65 5.34 19.98
CA ASP A 52 10.20 3.95 20.15
C ASP A 52 8.70 3.54 20.01
N SER A 53 8.54 2.36 19.39
CA SER A 53 7.65 1.26 19.81
C SER A 53 6.53 0.79 18.86
N SER A 54 6.69 -0.49 18.46
CA SER A 54 5.68 -1.56 18.52
C SER A 54 4.66 -1.77 17.37
N GLU A 55 4.92 -2.81 16.57
CA GLU A 55 4.12 -4.03 16.41
C GLU A 55 2.58 -3.91 16.14
N GLU A 56 2.19 -4.31 14.92
CA GLU A 56 0.97 -5.05 14.49
C GLU A 56 -0.45 -4.46 14.66
N GLU A 57 -1.27 -4.58 13.60
CA GLU A 57 -2.63 -5.16 13.65
C GLU A 57 -3.17 -5.39 12.21
N GLU A 58 -2.94 -6.60 11.69
CA GLU A 58 -3.77 -7.19 10.62
C GLU A 58 -5.01 -7.80 11.30
N SER A 59 -6.12 -7.06 11.18
CA SER A 59 -7.47 -7.49 11.49
C SER A 59 -7.86 -8.68 10.61
N SER A 60 -7.96 -9.87 11.21
CA SER A 60 -8.65 -11.02 10.61
C SER A 60 -9.92 -11.31 11.41
N ASP A 61 -10.99 -10.72 10.90
CA ASP A 61 -12.39 -11.06 11.10
C ASP A 61 -12.61 -12.59 10.94
N ASP A 62 -13.23 -13.23 11.92
CA ASP A 62 -13.88 -14.53 11.71
C ASP A 62 -15.14 -14.58 12.57
N ASP A 63 -16.24 -14.36 11.85
CA ASP A 63 -17.63 -14.38 12.25
C ASP A 63 -18.00 -15.57 13.13
N GLY A 64 -18.80 -15.29 14.15
CA GLY A 64 -19.30 -16.27 15.10
C GLY A 64 -20.23 -17.31 14.47
N ALA A 65 -20.02 -18.58 14.85
CA ALA A 65 -21.04 -19.61 14.85
C ALA A 65 -21.01 -20.40 16.19
N PRO A 66 -22.15 -20.60 16.88
CA PRO A 66 -22.17 -21.12 18.26
C PRO A 66 -22.32 -22.66 18.37
N GLY A 67 -21.37 -23.28 19.08
CA GLY A 67 -21.51 -24.49 19.93
C GLY A 67 -21.29 -25.88 19.30
N PRO A 68 -21.17 -26.98 20.09
CA PRO A 68 -20.87 -27.09 21.52
C PRO A 68 -19.73 -28.10 21.86
N SER A 69 -19.00 -27.80 22.94
CA SER A 69 -18.23 -28.73 23.79
C SER A 69 -17.22 -29.69 23.14
N LYS A 70 -15.92 -29.47 23.40
CA LYS A 70 -15.06 -30.50 24.04
C LYS A 70 -13.71 -29.94 24.46
N VAL A 71 -13.38 -30.25 25.71
CA VAL A 71 -12.09 -30.27 26.41
C VAL A 71 -11.33 -28.95 26.56
N ALA A 72 -11.10 -28.59 27.82
CA ALA A 72 -10.26 -27.50 28.26
C ALA A 72 -8.90 -27.53 27.52
N PRO A 73 -8.45 -26.41 26.94
CA PRO A 73 -7.09 -26.35 26.45
C PRO A 73 -6.19 -26.24 27.67
N GLU A 74 -5.32 -27.23 27.84
CA GLU A 74 -4.04 -27.07 28.51
C GLU A 74 -3.46 -25.69 28.16
N GLU A 75 -2.88 -25.00 29.15
CA GLU A 75 -2.40 -23.63 29.08
C GLU A 75 -1.17 -23.51 28.17
N MET A 76 -1.34 -23.84 26.89
CA MET A 76 -0.36 -23.66 25.84
C MET A 76 -0.28 -22.18 25.54
N THR A 77 0.93 -21.64 25.57
CA THR A 77 1.20 -20.22 25.26
C THR A 77 0.68 -19.88 23.85
N ARG A 78 0.39 -18.60 23.60
CA ARG A 78 -0.16 -18.14 22.31
C ARG A 78 0.67 -18.63 21.11
N GLU A 79 1.98 -18.73 21.28
CA GLU A 79 2.91 -19.26 20.29
C GLU A 79 2.74 -20.76 20.03
N GLN A 80 2.58 -21.56 21.08
CA GLN A 80 2.34 -23.00 20.94
C GLN A 80 0.99 -23.29 20.27
N ARG A 81 -0.03 -22.46 20.52
CA ARG A 81 -1.33 -22.55 19.81
C ARG A 81 -1.18 -22.21 18.32
N LYS A 82 -0.43 -21.16 17.99
CA LYS A 82 -0.12 -20.78 16.60
C LYS A 82 0.68 -21.87 15.89
N ALA A 83 1.68 -22.46 16.54
CA ALA A 83 2.49 -23.55 16.00
C ALA A 83 1.65 -24.82 15.75
N ALA A 84 0.77 -25.19 16.69
CA ALA A 84 -0.14 -26.33 16.53
C ALA A 84 -1.14 -26.10 15.39
N ALA A 85 -1.65 -24.88 15.22
CA ALA A 85 -2.54 -24.54 14.11
C ALA A 85 -1.82 -24.62 12.75
N LYS A 86 -0.58 -24.11 12.66
CA LYS A 86 0.27 -24.23 11.45
C LYS A 86 0.58 -25.70 11.13
N ALA A 87 0.97 -26.50 12.12
CA ALA A 87 1.24 -27.92 11.94
C ALA A 87 0.01 -28.71 11.46
N LYS A 88 -1.18 -28.39 11.97
CA LYS A 88 -2.45 -28.99 11.50
C LYS A 88 -2.75 -28.63 10.04
N LYS A 89 -2.55 -27.36 9.65
CA LYS A 89 -2.73 -26.90 8.27
C LYS A 89 -1.74 -27.58 7.32
N GLU A 90 -0.47 -27.66 7.69
CA GLU A 90 0.56 -28.33 6.89
C GLU A 90 0.32 -29.84 6.76
N ALA A 91 -0.14 -30.50 7.82
CA ALA A 91 -0.51 -31.92 7.77
C ALA A 91 -1.71 -32.17 6.83
N ALA A 92 -2.69 -31.26 6.80
CA ALA A 92 -3.82 -31.34 5.88
C ALA A 92 -3.37 -31.15 4.42
N ILE A 93 -2.47 -30.20 4.15
CA ILE A 93 -1.88 -29.97 2.82
C ILE A 93 -1.07 -31.19 2.37
N ARG A 94 -0.24 -31.77 3.25
CA ARG A 94 0.52 -33.00 2.93
C ARG A 94 -0.38 -34.18 2.62
N LYS A 95 -1.46 -34.39 3.39
CA LYS A 95 -2.45 -35.45 3.09
C LYS A 95 -3.14 -35.21 1.75
N ARG A 96 -3.54 -33.98 1.45
CA ARG A 96 -4.13 -33.61 0.14
C ARG A 96 -3.15 -33.87 -1.00
N ASN A 97 -1.89 -33.50 -0.83
CA ASN A 97 -0.85 -33.70 -1.84
C ASN A 97 -0.49 -35.19 -2.01
N GLN A 98 -0.51 -35.99 -0.94
CA GLN A 98 -0.31 -37.44 -1.02
C GLN A 98 -1.47 -38.16 -1.69
N VAL A 99 -2.72 -37.68 -1.53
CA VAL A 99 -3.88 -38.21 -2.26
C VAL A 99 -3.82 -37.87 -3.74
N VAL A 100 -3.27 -36.71 -4.11
CA VAL A 100 -3.03 -36.32 -5.51
C VAL A 100 -1.79 -37.03 -6.09
N ALA A 101 -0.79 -37.36 -5.26
CA ALA A 101 0.47 -37.98 -5.67
C ALA A 101 0.49 -39.52 -5.61
N GLN A 102 -0.61 -40.19 -5.20
CA GLN A 102 -0.75 -41.64 -5.37
C GLN A 102 -1.75 -42.01 -6.50
N PRO A 103 -1.34 -41.90 -7.78
CA PRO A 103 -1.97 -42.60 -8.89
C PRO A 103 -1.33 -43.98 -9.17
N ASP A 104 -0.59 -44.57 -8.21
CA ASP A 104 0.17 -45.82 -8.41
C ASP A 104 -0.51 -47.07 -7.82
N ALA A 105 -1.82 -47.20 -8.03
CA ALA A 105 -2.47 -48.50 -8.03
C ALA A 105 -2.71 -48.90 -9.49
N ALA A 106 -1.88 -49.83 -9.99
CA ALA A 106 -1.97 -50.63 -11.21
C ALA A 106 -2.85 -50.08 -12.37
N PRO A 107 -2.33 -49.92 -13.60
CA PRO A 107 -3.14 -49.44 -14.71
C PRO A 107 -4.32 -50.40 -14.92
N PRO A 108 -5.59 -49.96 -14.77
CA PRO A 108 -6.70 -50.79 -15.21
C PRO A 108 -6.50 -50.99 -16.71
N LYS A 109 -6.35 -52.25 -17.12
CA LYS A 109 -6.26 -52.68 -18.51
C LYS A 109 -7.26 -51.85 -19.32
N LYS A 110 -6.75 -51.00 -20.21
CA LYS A 110 -7.56 -50.15 -21.10
C LYS A 110 -8.58 -51.06 -21.81
N PRO A 111 -9.90 -51.00 -21.53
CA PRO A 111 -10.83 -51.41 -22.55
C PRO A 111 -10.65 -50.44 -23.71
N LYS A 112 -10.48 -50.98 -24.92
CA LYS A 112 -10.42 -50.22 -26.17
C LYS A 112 -11.78 -49.58 -26.48
N ASN A 113 -12.27 -48.72 -25.59
CA ASN A 113 -13.48 -47.90 -25.74
C ASN A 113 -13.10 -46.41 -25.65
N THR A 114 -11.98 -46.03 -26.26
CA THR A 114 -11.60 -44.62 -26.45
C THR A 114 -12.32 -43.98 -27.65
N GLU A 115 -13.12 -44.75 -28.40
CA GLU A 115 -13.61 -44.33 -29.71
C GLU A 115 -15.03 -43.75 -29.70
N GLN A 116 -15.75 -43.79 -28.58
CA GLN A 116 -17.14 -43.33 -28.52
C GLN A 116 -17.47 -42.61 -27.20
N LEU A 117 -16.60 -41.68 -26.77
CA LEU A 117 -17.05 -40.64 -25.83
C LEU A 117 -18.34 -40.04 -26.38
N SER A 118 -19.38 -39.99 -25.54
CA SER A 118 -20.68 -39.44 -25.92
C SER A 118 -20.46 -38.06 -26.56
N ARG A 119 -21.25 -37.70 -27.58
CA ARG A 119 -21.17 -36.38 -28.22
C ARG A 119 -21.11 -35.24 -27.18
N ARG A 120 -21.82 -35.45 -26.07
CA ARG A 120 -21.85 -34.56 -24.90
C ARG A 120 -20.53 -34.50 -24.12
N GLU A 121 -19.82 -35.61 -23.98
CA GLU A 121 -18.53 -35.68 -23.30
C GLU A 121 -17.42 -35.05 -24.14
N ARG A 122 -17.47 -35.21 -25.47
CA ARG A 122 -16.54 -34.54 -26.39
C ARG A 122 -16.70 -33.02 -26.34
N GLU A 123 -17.94 -32.55 -26.40
CA GLU A 123 -18.25 -31.12 -26.30
C GLU A 123 -17.86 -30.56 -24.92
N ALA A 124 -18.05 -31.32 -23.83
CA ALA A 124 -17.61 -30.90 -22.50
C ALA A 124 -16.09 -30.75 -22.38
N LEU A 125 -15.31 -31.68 -22.95
CA LEU A 125 -13.84 -31.58 -22.99
C LEU A 125 -13.37 -30.45 -23.89
N GLU A 126 -14.00 -30.25 -25.05
CA GLU A 126 -13.68 -29.15 -25.94
C GLU A 126 -14.02 -27.79 -25.30
N ALA A 127 -15.13 -27.69 -24.58
CA ALA A 127 -15.49 -26.49 -23.82
C ALA A 127 -14.49 -26.22 -22.69
N GLN A 128 -13.97 -27.26 -22.01
CA GLN A 128 -12.89 -27.10 -21.02
C GLN A 128 -11.61 -26.59 -21.69
N GLN A 129 -11.19 -27.21 -22.79
CA GLN A 129 -10.00 -26.80 -23.54
C GLN A 129 -10.14 -25.38 -24.11
N ALA A 130 -11.34 -24.98 -24.58
CA ALA A 130 -11.61 -23.65 -25.07
C ALA A 130 -11.52 -22.60 -23.95
N ARG A 131 -12.03 -22.91 -22.76
CA ARG A 131 -11.86 -22.07 -21.57
C ARG A 131 -10.40 -21.95 -21.17
N GLU A 132 -9.66 -23.05 -21.15
CA GLU A 132 -8.21 -23.04 -20.84
C GLU A 132 -7.43 -22.21 -21.87
N ARG A 133 -7.76 -22.33 -23.16
CA ARG A 133 -7.16 -21.49 -24.22
C ARG A 133 -7.51 -20.02 -24.06
N TYR A 134 -8.76 -19.70 -23.75
CA TYR A 134 -9.19 -18.33 -23.49
C TYR A 134 -8.43 -17.75 -22.29
N MET A 135 -8.39 -18.49 -21.17
CA MET A 135 -7.64 -18.08 -19.98
C MET A 135 -6.16 -17.89 -20.31
N LYS A 136 -5.55 -18.82 -21.04
CA LYS A 136 -4.15 -18.71 -21.47
C LYS A 136 -3.92 -17.46 -22.33
N LEU A 137 -4.77 -17.20 -23.31
CA LEU A 137 -4.67 -16.00 -24.16
C LEU A 137 -4.92 -14.71 -23.37
N HIS A 138 -5.82 -14.74 -22.39
CA HIS A 138 -6.10 -13.61 -21.51
C HIS A 138 -4.88 -13.31 -20.62
N MET A 139 -4.28 -14.35 -20.04
CA MET A 139 -3.03 -14.21 -19.27
C MET A 139 -1.86 -13.74 -20.15
N GLU A 140 -1.81 -14.16 -21.42
CA GLU A 140 -0.85 -13.66 -22.40
C GLU A 140 -1.15 -12.21 -22.87
N GLY A 141 -2.26 -11.62 -22.44
CA GLY A 141 -2.65 -10.26 -22.85
C GLY A 141 -3.16 -10.17 -24.28
N LYS A 142 -3.59 -11.28 -24.89
CA LYS A 142 -4.00 -11.36 -26.29
C LYS A 142 -5.50 -11.22 -26.50
N THR A 143 -6.32 -11.35 -25.47
CA THR A 143 -7.76 -11.02 -25.53
C THR A 143 -7.94 -9.50 -25.57
N ASP A 144 -9.01 -9.03 -26.20
CA ASP A 144 -9.26 -7.59 -26.34
C ASP A 144 -9.40 -6.89 -24.99
N GLU A 145 -9.98 -7.57 -23.99
CA GLU A 145 -10.06 -7.12 -22.60
C GLU A 145 -8.67 -6.94 -21.98
N ALA A 146 -7.79 -7.93 -22.10
CA ALA A 146 -6.45 -7.86 -21.50
C ALA A 146 -5.54 -6.87 -22.24
N ARG A 147 -5.74 -6.68 -23.55
CA ARG A 147 -5.07 -5.61 -24.31
C ARG A 147 -5.49 -4.24 -23.80
N ALA A 148 -6.79 -4.01 -23.62
CA ALA A 148 -7.31 -2.75 -23.11
C ALA A 148 -6.77 -2.43 -21.70
N ASP A 149 -6.73 -3.42 -20.80
CA ASP A 149 -6.17 -3.23 -19.46
C ASP A 149 -4.66 -2.94 -19.50
N MET A 150 -3.91 -3.63 -20.36
CA MET A 150 -2.48 -3.36 -20.54
C MET A 150 -2.22 -1.99 -21.17
N GLU A 151 -3.04 -1.55 -22.12
CA GLU A 151 -2.98 -0.21 -22.70
C GLU A 151 -3.27 0.86 -21.65
N ARG A 152 -4.28 0.66 -20.81
CA ARG A 152 -4.56 1.53 -19.66
C ARG A 152 -3.36 1.62 -18.71
N LEU A 153 -2.71 0.49 -18.40
CA LEU A 153 -1.52 0.47 -17.56
C LEU A 153 -0.33 1.17 -18.22
N ARG A 154 -0.15 1.02 -19.53
CA ARG A 154 0.90 1.74 -20.29
C ARG A 154 0.70 3.25 -20.23
N LEU A 155 -0.53 3.74 -20.42
CA LEU A 155 -0.85 5.16 -20.29
C LEU A 155 -0.54 5.71 -18.89
N VAL A 156 -0.80 4.92 -17.83
CA VAL A 156 -0.44 5.31 -16.47
C VAL A 156 1.07 5.36 -16.26
N ARG A 157 1.82 4.39 -16.81
CA ARG A 157 3.28 4.38 -16.74
C ARG A 157 3.89 5.57 -17.49
N GLU A 158 3.44 5.83 -18.71
CA GLU A 158 3.87 6.97 -19.51
C GLU A 158 3.58 8.29 -18.79
N ARG A 159 2.39 8.44 -18.20
CA ARG A 159 2.05 9.63 -17.42
C ARG A 159 2.97 9.80 -16.20
N ARG A 160 3.22 8.73 -15.46
CA ARG A 160 4.12 8.76 -14.29
C ARG A 160 5.56 9.06 -14.69
N GLU A 161 6.03 8.49 -15.80
CA GLU A 161 7.37 8.74 -16.34
C GLU A 161 7.50 10.18 -16.86
N ALA A 162 6.49 10.71 -17.55
CA ALA A 162 6.45 12.09 -17.99
C ALA A 162 6.40 13.08 -16.81
N GLU A 163 5.62 12.76 -15.76
CA GLU A 163 5.58 13.57 -14.53
C GLU A 163 6.93 13.50 -13.78
N LYS A 164 7.58 12.33 -13.70
CA LYS A 164 8.94 12.20 -13.14
C LYS A 164 9.97 12.97 -13.95
N ALA A 165 9.96 12.83 -15.27
CA ALA A 165 10.87 13.54 -16.16
C ALA A 165 10.68 15.06 -16.08
N ARG A 166 9.44 15.56 -15.95
CA ARG A 166 9.17 16.97 -15.68
C ARG A 166 9.71 17.42 -14.33
N ARG A 167 9.54 16.61 -13.29
CA ARG A 167 10.05 16.89 -11.94
C ARG A 167 11.57 16.86 -11.88
N GLU A 168 12.22 15.96 -12.61
CA GLU A 168 13.67 15.86 -12.72
C GLU A 168 14.24 17.03 -13.52
N ALA A 169 13.63 17.41 -14.64
CA ALA A 169 14.02 18.60 -15.39
C ALA A 169 13.90 19.89 -14.57
N GLU A 170 12.79 20.08 -13.84
CA GLU A 170 12.62 21.24 -12.96
C GLU A 170 13.65 21.25 -11.82
N LYS A 171 13.96 20.08 -11.24
CA LYS A 171 14.99 19.94 -10.21
C LYS A 171 16.37 20.28 -10.76
N GLU A 172 16.75 19.77 -11.93
CA GLU A 172 18.03 20.05 -12.56
C GLU A 172 18.19 21.54 -12.92
N GLU A 173 17.13 22.19 -13.40
CA GLU A 173 17.12 23.64 -13.64
C GLU A 173 17.25 24.44 -12.33
N ARG A 174 16.52 24.03 -11.29
CA ARG A 174 16.60 24.68 -9.97
C ARG A 174 17.99 24.49 -9.33
N GLU A 175 18.58 23.31 -9.47
CA GLU A 175 19.94 23.03 -9.00
C GLU A 175 21.00 23.77 -9.81
N ALA A 176 20.84 23.92 -11.12
CA ALA A 176 21.72 24.75 -11.94
C ALA A 176 21.64 26.23 -11.54
N GLN A 177 20.43 26.74 -11.27
CA GLN A 177 20.25 28.10 -10.75
C GLN A 177 20.83 28.27 -9.35
N GLN A 178 20.69 27.27 -8.47
CA GLN A 178 21.26 27.30 -7.14
C GLN A 178 22.78 27.23 -7.16
N LYS A 179 23.37 26.38 -8.01
CA LYS A 179 24.82 26.32 -8.23
C LYS A 179 25.36 27.63 -8.78
N ALA A 180 24.70 28.23 -9.77
CA ALA A 180 25.10 29.55 -10.29
C ALA A 180 25.03 30.65 -9.20
N ARG A 181 23.99 30.65 -8.35
CA ARG A 181 23.89 31.56 -7.20
C ARG A 181 24.98 31.30 -6.16
N GLN A 182 25.27 30.03 -5.88
CA GLN A 182 26.34 29.64 -4.94
C GLN A 182 27.71 30.06 -5.47
N ASP A 183 28.00 29.80 -6.75
CA ASP A 183 29.24 30.21 -7.41
C ASP A 183 29.40 31.73 -7.35
N GLU A 184 28.34 32.50 -7.65
CA GLU A 184 28.35 33.96 -7.53
C GLU A 184 28.61 34.43 -6.09
N ILE A 185 28.01 33.79 -5.08
CA ILE A 185 28.25 34.09 -3.67
C ILE A 185 29.71 33.80 -3.33
N THR A 186 30.26 32.63 -3.71
CA THR A 186 31.65 32.29 -3.42
C THR A 186 32.64 33.21 -4.12
N GLU A 187 32.35 33.68 -5.33
CA GLU A 187 33.17 34.67 -6.02
C GLU A 187 33.15 36.02 -5.31
N ARG A 188 31.97 36.47 -4.86
CA ARG A 188 31.83 37.71 -4.07
C ARG A 188 32.59 37.60 -2.75
N GLU A 189 32.51 36.47 -2.07
CA GLU A 189 33.26 36.21 -0.83
C GLU A 189 34.77 36.16 -1.07
N LYS A 190 35.23 35.51 -2.15
CA LYS A 190 36.65 35.51 -2.55
C LYS A 190 37.14 36.93 -2.83
N LYS A 191 36.38 37.73 -3.59
CA LYS A 191 36.69 39.14 -3.86
C LYS A 191 36.76 39.97 -2.58
N LEU A 192 35.82 39.79 -1.66
CA LEU A 192 35.83 40.45 -0.35
C LEU A 192 37.04 40.01 0.50
N ARG A 193 37.39 38.72 0.48
CA ARG A 193 38.54 38.17 1.21
C ARG A 193 39.87 38.67 0.65
N GLU A 194 40.01 38.74 -0.67
CA GLU A 194 41.19 39.33 -1.33
C GLU A 194 41.31 40.83 -1.03
N ALA A 195 40.20 41.58 -1.07
CA ALA A 195 40.18 42.99 -0.70
C ALA A 195 40.58 43.21 0.77
N ALA A 196 40.16 42.32 1.67
CA ALA A 196 40.54 42.34 3.08
C ALA A 196 42.03 42.01 3.29
N LEU A 197 42.57 41.02 2.59
CA LEU A 197 43.99 40.65 2.64
C LEU A 197 44.91 41.71 2.01
N GLY A 198 44.46 42.41 0.96
CA GLY A 198 45.21 43.49 0.32
C GLY A 198 45.27 44.79 1.14
N LYS A 199 44.32 45.01 2.06
CA LYS A 199 44.26 46.19 2.91
C LYS A 199 45.22 46.12 4.10
N SER A 200 45.46 44.92 4.66
CA SER A 200 46.34 44.75 5.83
C SER A 200 47.84 44.83 5.51
N ALA A 201 48.25 44.53 4.27
CA ALA A 201 49.67 44.58 3.87
C ALA A 201 50.22 45.99 3.61
N LYS A 202 49.36 47.01 3.40
CA LYS A 202 49.78 48.38 2.99
C LYS A 202 49.86 49.41 4.13
N GLY A 203 49.46 49.06 5.36
CA GLY A 203 49.40 49.98 6.50
C GLY A 203 50.62 50.01 7.44
N GLY A 204 51.57 49.07 7.31
CA GLY A 204 52.59 48.83 8.34
C GLY A 204 54.02 49.27 8.00
N ARG A 205 54.25 50.36 7.25
CA ARG A 205 55.62 50.86 6.99
C ARG A 205 55.69 52.37 6.72
N LYS A 206 55.39 53.24 7.69
CA LYS A 206 56.01 54.57 7.77
C LYS A 206 56.04 55.11 9.20
N ALA A 207 57.19 55.73 9.51
CA ALA A 207 57.47 56.62 10.65
C ALA A 207 57.83 56.00 12.01
N ALA A 208 59.07 55.54 12.13
CA ALA A 208 59.87 55.70 13.34
C ALA A 208 61.25 56.26 12.94
N LYS A 209 61.34 57.58 12.77
CA LYS A 209 62.60 58.32 12.70
C LYS A 209 62.38 59.76 13.15
N LYS A 210 62.49 59.98 14.46
CA LYS A 210 63.07 61.18 15.07
C LYS A 210 63.20 60.96 16.57
#